data_AF-A0A8E0WQ89-F1
#
_entry.id   AF-A0A8E0WQ89-F1
#
_cell.length_a   1.000
_cell.length_b   1.000
_cell.length_c   1.000
_cell.angle_alpha   90.00
_cell.angle_beta   90.00
_cell.angle_gamma   90.00
#
_symmetry.space_group_name_H-M   'P 1'
#
loop_
_entity.id
_entity.type
_entity.pdbx_description
1 polymer ?
#
loop_
_entity_poly.entity_id
_entity_poly.type
_entity_poly.pdbx_seq_one_letter_code
_entity_poly.pdbx_strand_id
1 'polypeptide(L)'
;MAGLGSLRGNPDVTPFDRAAPQPMRSGPVLGGPKDADQMSSLALVRPDERADFIADLYLACLPGTVDPVVERPEVAALALAASMIAAKWDEIMQAEASESDRARALVRAVDAELRESRAIPMGGAADWFARAGELVKRAPLWPGDAVSVLLGEARPYANELFARFTGDVFTYLTQRGEKGLPGHIPRLLLAALRRAQARKNKAGEKIVVVSHSMGGQLVYDALTYFAEGDNILDKLEVDHWISFGSQVSLFAEMGMFLGQGASDPAKLPLPRRVQAWTNFYDENDPVGFVMEPVFEGVQDIRYNTGYGLALAHTGFLARPTFFQAMANRL
;
A
#
# COMPACT_ATOMS: atom_id res chain seq x y z
N MET A 1 -12.76 -21.74 55.26
CA MET A 1 -13.13 -20.33 55.04
C MET A 1 -13.07 -20.05 53.55
N ALA A 2 -14.16 -19.48 53.01
CA ALA A 2 -14.40 -18.97 51.64
C ALA A 2 -14.17 -19.97 50.47
N GLY A 3 -15.13 -20.43 49.67
CA GLY A 3 -16.48 -19.94 49.39
C GLY A 3 -16.59 -19.46 47.93
N LEU A 4 -16.53 -20.40 46.96
CA LEU A 4 -16.73 -20.14 45.53
C LEU A 4 -18.20 -19.78 45.26
N GLY A 5 -18.43 -18.56 44.79
CA GLY A 5 -19.73 -18.03 44.40
C GLY A 5 -20.22 -18.62 43.07
N SER A 6 -21.41 -19.18 43.11
CA SER A 6 -22.17 -19.80 42.02
C SER A 6 -22.59 -18.79 40.94
N LEU A 7 -22.10 -18.97 39.71
CA LEU A 7 -22.74 -18.46 38.49
C LEU A 7 -23.56 -19.60 37.86
N ARG A 8 -24.77 -19.83 38.38
CA ARG A 8 -25.82 -20.55 37.66
C ARG A 8 -26.79 -19.51 37.10
N GLY A 9 -26.50 -19.07 35.88
CA GLY A 9 -27.48 -18.42 35.01
C GLY A 9 -28.37 -19.48 34.36
N ASN A 10 -29.63 -19.11 34.17
CA ASN A 10 -30.70 -19.92 33.59
C ASN A 10 -30.30 -20.47 32.19
N PRO A 11 -30.40 -21.79 31.91
CA PRO A 11 -29.91 -22.39 30.65
C PRO A 11 -30.70 -22.01 29.39
N ASP A 12 -31.83 -21.32 29.52
CA ASP A 12 -32.77 -21.11 28.40
C ASP A 12 -32.80 -19.68 27.83
N VAL A 13 -31.72 -18.90 27.96
CA VAL A 13 -31.62 -17.59 27.29
C VAL A 13 -30.28 -17.47 26.57
N THR A 14 -30.33 -17.52 25.25
CA THR A 14 -29.19 -17.29 24.38
C THR A 14 -29.02 -15.79 24.10
N PRO A 15 -27.82 -15.32 23.69
CA PRO A 15 -27.61 -13.92 23.28
C PRO A 15 -28.54 -13.45 22.14
N PHE A 16 -29.22 -14.38 21.46
CA PHE A 16 -30.15 -14.13 20.36
C PHE A 16 -31.59 -13.85 20.81
N ASP A 17 -31.92 -14.03 22.10
CA ASP A 17 -33.26 -13.81 22.65
C ASP A 17 -33.48 -12.34 23.09
N ARG A 18 -32.54 -11.43 22.80
CA ARG A 18 -32.71 -9.99 23.03
C ARG A 18 -33.38 -9.35 21.83
N ALA A 19 -34.57 -8.78 22.05
CA ALA A 19 -35.26 -7.97 21.06
C ALA A 19 -34.35 -6.85 20.54
N ALA A 20 -34.26 -6.72 19.21
CA ALA A 20 -33.48 -5.69 18.55
C ALA A 20 -33.93 -4.29 19.02
N PRO A 21 -33.01 -3.35 19.29
CA PRO A 21 -33.38 -1.98 19.55
C PRO A 21 -34.07 -1.38 18.32
N GLN A 22 -35.23 -0.76 18.55
CA GLN A 22 -35.98 -0.02 17.53
C GLN A 22 -35.08 1.04 16.88
N PRO A 23 -35.09 1.19 15.55
CA PRO A 23 -34.30 2.21 14.89
C PRO A 23 -34.82 3.60 15.28
N MET A 24 -33.99 4.37 16.00
CA MET A 24 -34.22 5.79 16.19
C MET A 24 -34.24 6.48 14.81
N ARG A 25 -35.42 6.94 14.39
CA ARG A 25 -35.57 7.89 13.30
C ARG A 25 -35.05 9.25 13.77
N SER A 26 -33.80 9.55 13.48
CA SER A 26 -33.26 10.92 13.49
C SER A 26 -32.65 11.20 12.13
N GLY A 27 -33.51 11.57 11.18
CA GLY A 27 -33.09 12.21 9.94
C GLY A 27 -32.69 13.66 10.22
N PRO A 28 -31.62 14.19 9.60
CA PRO A 28 -31.25 15.59 9.77
C PRO A 28 -32.28 16.49 9.08
N VAL A 29 -32.77 17.47 9.83
CA VAL A 29 -33.62 18.57 9.36
C VAL A 29 -32.80 19.44 8.41
N LEU A 30 -33.23 19.51 7.14
CA LEU A 30 -32.69 20.41 6.12
C LEU A 30 -33.25 21.82 6.32
N GLY A 31 -32.38 22.78 6.62
CA GLY A 31 -32.71 24.21 6.67
C GLY A 31 -31.51 25.08 7.02
N GLY A 32 -30.77 25.54 6.01
CA GLY A 32 -29.68 26.52 6.14
C GLY A 32 -29.32 27.10 4.76
N PRO A 33 -28.94 28.38 4.67
CA PRO A 33 -29.18 29.20 3.48
C PRO A 33 -28.27 28.86 2.31
N LYS A 34 -28.88 28.81 1.12
CA LYS A 34 -28.22 28.98 -0.17
C LYS A 34 -27.75 30.42 -0.22
N ASP A 35 -26.45 30.65 -0.15
CA ASP A 35 -25.69 31.80 -0.68
C ASP A 35 -24.45 32.00 0.19
N ALA A 36 -23.47 31.13 -0.06
CA ALA A 36 -22.07 31.45 0.17
C ALA A 36 -21.35 31.01 -1.10
N ASP A 37 -20.71 31.96 -1.75
CA ASP A 37 -19.73 31.75 -2.82
C ASP A 37 -18.60 30.88 -2.23
N GLN A 38 -18.80 29.57 -2.28
CA GLN A 38 -17.86 28.56 -1.79
C GLN A 38 -16.68 28.56 -2.74
N MET A 39 -15.50 28.99 -2.27
CA MET A 39 -14.25 28.66 -2.95
C MET A 39 -14.25 27.17 -3.30
N SER A 40 -14.11 26.90 -4.60
CA SER A 40 -14.08 25.56 -5.19
C SER A 40 -13.20 24.61 -4.39
N SER A 41 -13.75 23.47 -3.97
CA SER A 41 -13.03 22.40 -3.26
C SER A 41 -11.79 21.93 -4.04
N LEU A 42 -11.88 21.91 -5.38
CA LEU A 42 -10.74 21.60 -6.25
C LEU A 42 -9.68 22.72 -6.26
N ALA A 43 -10.08 24.00 -6.23
CA ALA A 43 -9.14 25.12 -6.20
C ALA A 43 -8.30 25.18 -4.91
N LEU A 44 -8.73 24.49 -3.85
CA LEU A 44 -8.01 24.39 -2.57
C LEU A 44 -6.95 23.29 -2.54
N VAL A 45 -6.92 22.39 -3.54
CA VAL A 45 -5.91 21.32 -3.61
C VAL A 45 -4.54 21.92 -3.91
N ARG A 46 -3.59 21.74 -2.99
CA ARG A 46 -2.25 22.32 -3.11
C ARG A 46 -1.49 21.66 -4.27
N PRO A 47 -0.60 22.40 -4.98
CA PRO A 47 0.12 21.87 -6.13
C PRO A 47 0.85 20.54 -5.89
N ASP A 48 1.44 20.38 -4.70
CA ASP A 48 2.16 19.19 -4.24
C ASP A 48 1.24 17.99 -3.93
N GLU A 49 -0.06 18.22 -3.73
CA GLU A 49 -1.06 17.18 -3.42
C GLU A 49 -1.90 16.78 -4.63
N ARG A 50 -1.85 17.54 -5.74
CA ARG A 50 -2.70 17.34 -6.92
C ARG A 50 -2.61 15.92 -7.47
N ALA A 51 -1.41 15.36 -7.56
CA ALA A 51 -1.21 14.02 -8.13
C ALA A 51 -1.86 12.93 -7.25
N ASP A 52 -1.67 13.00 -5.94
CA ASP A 52 -2.28 12.05 -5.00
C ASP A 52 -3.80 12.22 -4.95
N PHE A 53 -4.30 13.46 -4.98
CA PHE A 53 -5.73 13.75 -5.08
C PHE A 53 -6.37 13.18 -6.35
N ILE A 54 -5.71 13.32 -7.50
CA ILE A 54 -6.18 12.75 -8.77
C ILE A 54 -6.25 11.22 -8.70
N ALA A 55 -5.23 10.58 -8.10
CA ALA A 55 -5.20 9.14 -7.91
C ALA A 55 -6.37 8.69 -7.01
N ASP A 56 -6.60 9.36 -5.87
CA ASP A 56 -7.73 9.09 -4.98
C ASP A 56 -9.08 9.27 -5.69
N LEU A 57 -9.25 10.38 -6.41
CA LEU A 57 -10.46 10.67 -7.16
C LEU A 57 -10.74 9.57 -8.19
N TYR A 58 -9.71 9.11 -8.90
CA TYR A 58 -9.83 8.03 -9.88
C TYR A 58 -10.25 6.71 -9.22
N LEU A 59 -9.56 6.31 -8.15
CA LEU A 59 -9.85 5.08 -7.40
C LEU A 59 -11.26 5.10 -6.80
N ALA A 60 -11.70 6.23 -6.23
CA ALA A 60 -13.03 6.39 -5.66
C ALA A 60 -14.15 6.23 -6.69
N CYS A 61 -13.85 6.46 -7.97
CA CYS A 61 -14.82 6.26 -9.04
C CYS A 61 -14.91 4.78 -9.48
N LEU A 62 -13.88 3.96 -9.24
CA LEU A 62 -13.86 2.57 -9.70
C LEU A 62 -14.99 1.75 -9.03
N PRO A 63 -15.83 1.05 -9.81
CA PRO A 63 -16.89 0.23 -9.24
C PRO A 63 -16.32 -1.04 -8.60
N GLY A 64 -16.62 -1.25 -7.31
CA GLY A 64 -16.67 -2.57 -6.67
C GLY A 64 -15.37 -3.37 -6.62
N THR A 65 -14.20 -2.72 -6.60
CA THR A 65 -12.92 -3.41 -6.50
C THR A 65 -12.50 -3.60 -5.05
N VAL A 66 -12.11 -4.82 -4.68
CA VAL A 66 -11.60 -5.15 -3.33
C VAL A 66 -10.14 -4.74 -3.18
N ASP A 67 -9.35 -4.92 -4.23
CA ASP A 67 -8.01 -4.36 -4.39
C ASP A 67 -7.80 -3.94 -5.86
N PRO A 68 -7.89 -2.64 -6.18
CA PRO A 68 -7.83 -2.17 -7.55
C PRO A 68 -6.48 -2.41 -8.22
N VAL A 69 -5.38 -2.56 -7.48
CA VAL A 69 -4.05 -2.81 -8.05
C VAL A 69 -3.92 -4.27 -8.51
N VAL A 70 -4.49 -5.21 -7.74
CA VAL A 70 -4.48 -6.64 -8.07
C VAL A 70 -5.50 -6.96 -9.17
N GLU A 71 -6.70 -6.39 -9.08
CA GLU A 71 -7.81 -6.71 -10.00
C GLU A 71 -7.70 -5.98 -11.35
N ARG A 72 -7.01 -4.83 -11.39
CA ARG A 72 -6.89 -3.99 -12.58
C ARG A 72 -5.42 -3.64 -12.82
N PRO A 73 -4.66 -4.47 -13.56
CA PRO A 73 -3.24 -4.25 -13.77
C PRO A 73 -2.92 -2.96 -14.55
N GLU A 74 -3.91 -2.32 -15.16
CA GLU A 74 -3.83 -0.95 -15.69
C GLU A 74 -3.62 0.10 -14.59
N VAL A 75 -4.15 -0.12 -13.38
CA VAL A 75 -3.98 0.77 -12.21
C VAL A 75 -2.52 0.76 -11.71
N ALA A 76 -1.70 -0.20 -12.12
CA ALA A 76 -0.26 -0.19 -11.82
C ALA A 76 0.47 1.05 -12.38
N ALA A 77 -0.08 1.70 -13.42
CA ALA A 77 0.44 2.95 -13.97
C ALA A 77 -0.30 4.20 -13.44
N LEU A 78 -1.24 4.05 -12.50
CA LEU A 78 -2.08 5.14 -12.00
C LEU A 78 -1.23 6.28 -11.42
N ALA A 79 -0.21 5.96 -10.64
CA ALA A 79 0.66 6.98 -10.05
C ALA A 79 1.36 7.83 -11.12
N LEU A 80 1.81 7.20 -12.21
CA LEU A 80 2.41 7.92 -13.34
C LEU A 80 1.37 8.77 -14.06
N ALA A 81 0.22 8.19 -14.40
CA ALA A 81 -0.85 8.90 -15.08
C ALA A 81 -1.35 10.11 -14.28
N ALA A 82 -1.61 9.92 -12.99
CA ALA A 82 -2.04 10.99 -12.10
C ALA A 82 -0.99 12.11 -11.99
N SER A 83 0.30 11.78 -11.96
CA SER A 83 1.39 12.77 -12.00
C SER A 83 1.38 13.58 -13.31
N MET A 84 1.22 12.92 -14.46
CA MET A 84 1.14 13.58 -15.76
C MET A 84 -0.08 14.49 -15.88
N ILE A 85 -1.23 14.07 -15.34
CA ILE A 85 -2.45 14.89 -15.34
C ILE A 85 -2.35 16.03 -14.32
N ALA A 86 -1.67 15.86 -13.19
CA ALA A 86 -1.42 16.94 -12.24
C ALA A 86 -0.65 18.12 -12.86
N ALA A 87 0.27 17.84 -13.79
CA ALA A 87 0.99 18.88 -14.54
C ALA A 87 0.06 19.70 -15.47
N LYS A 88 -1.09 19.14 -15.86
CA LYS A 88 -2.13 19.79 -16.69
C LYS A 88 -3.29 20.36 -15.86
N TRP A 89 -3.17 20.37 -14.53
CA TRP A 89 -4.26 20.75 -13.63
C TRP A 89 -4.87 22.11 -13.96
N ASP A 90 -4.03 23.14 -14.06
CA ASP A 90 -4.50 24.52 -14.23
C ASP A 90 -5.17 24.71 -15.60
N GLU A 91 -4.71 24.02 -16.64
CA GLU A 91 -5.35 24.00 -17.96
C GLU A 91 -6.76 23.37 -17.88
N ILE A 92 -6.90 22.24 -17.19
CA ILE A 92 -8.19 21.56 -16.99
C ILE A 92 -9.14 22.40 -16.14
N MET A 93 -8.64 23.08 -15.10
CA MET A 93 -9.46 23.96 -14.26
C MET A 93 -9.98 25.17 -15.04
N GLN A 94 -9.19 25.71 -15.97
CA GLN A 94 -9.60 26.85 -16.81
C GLN A 94 -10.56 26.45 -17.94
N ALA A 95 -10.41 25.24 -18.49
CA ALA A 95 -11.23 24.79 -19.62
C ALA A 95 -12.69 24.48 -19.23
N GLU A 96 -12.93 24.08 -17.98
CA GLU A 96 -14.22 23.56 -17.53
C GLU A 96 -14.93 24.54 -16.59
N ALA A 97 -16.21 24.80 -16.88
CA ALA A 97 -16.99 25.86 -16.22
C ALA A 97 -17.46 25.47 -14.81
N SER A 98 -17.66 24.18 -14.52
CA SER A 98 -18.14 23.72 -13.21
C SER A 98 -17.17 22.74 -12.54
N GLU A 99 -17.20 22.65 -11.20
CA GLU A 99 -16.38 21.69 -10.46
C GLU A 99 -16.65 20.23 -10.87
N SER A 100 -17.91 19.90 -11.17
CA SER A 100 -18.27 18.57 -11.63
C SER A 100 -17.73 18.26 -13.03
N ASP A 101 -17.61 19.27 -13.89
CA ASP A 101 -16.98 19.11 -15.20
C ASP A 101 -15.47 18.95 -15.06
N ARG A 102 -14.84 19.75 -14.19
CA ARG A 102 -13.41 19.65 -13.84
C ARG A 102 -13.05 18.27 -13.30
N ALA A 103 -13.81 17.77 -12.32
CA ALA A 103 -13.60 16.43 -11.75
C ALA A 103 -13.74 15.33 -12.81
N ARG A 104 -14.76 15.41 -13.68
CA ARG A 104 -14.93 14.49 -14.79
C ARG A 104 -13.80 14.57 -15.80
N ALA A 105 -13.30 15.77 -16.10
CA ALA A 105 -12.18 15.97 -17.00
C ALA A 105 -10.88 15.36 -16.45
N LEU A 106 -10.60 15.51 -15.14
CA LEU A 106 -9.46 14.86 -14.48
C LEU A 106 -9.54 13.33 -14.60
N VAL A 107 -10.68 12.72 -14.24
CA VAL A 107 -10.85 11.25 -14.32
C VAL A 107 -10.74 10.76 -15.77
N ARG A 108 -11.34 11.47 -16.73
CA ARG A 108 -11.21 11.17 -18.18
C ARG A 108 -9.77 11.22 -18.66
N ALA A 109 -9.01 12.22 -18.21
CA ALA A 109 -7.63 12.38 -18.64
C ALA A 109 -6.74 11.25 -18.11
N VAL A 110 -6.95 10.82 -16.86
CA VAL A 110 -6.24 9.64 -16.30
C VAL A 110 -6.64 8.37 -17.03
N ASP A 111 -7.92 8.15 -17.29
CA ASP A 111 -8.41 6.99 -18.06
C ASP A 111 -7.75 6.90 -19.44
N ALA A 112 -7.68 8.04 -20.14
CA ALA A 112 -7.05 8.13 -21.45
C ALA A 112 -5.57 7.75 -21.37
N GLU A 113 -4.83 8.28 -20.40
CA GLU A 113 -3.41 7.99 -20.18
C GLU A 113 -3.16 6.49 -19.87
N LEU A 114 -4.01 5.89 -19.02
CA LEU A 114 -3.92 4.47 -18.70
C LEU A 114 -4.23 3.57 -19.90
N ARG A 115 -5.15 3.99 -20.79
CA ARG A 115 -5.50 3.27 -22.03
C ARG A 115 -4.47 3.44 -23.14
N GLU A 116 -3.85 4.62 -23.25
CA GLU A 116 -2.73 4.81 -24.18
C GLU A 116 -1.52 3.94 -23.78
N SER A 117 -1.35 3.73 -22.48
CA SER A 117 -0.35 2.81 -21.94
C SER A 117 -0.67 1.31 -22.19
N ARG A 118 -1.93 0.93 -22.44
CA ARG A 118 -2.36 -0.42 -22.83
C ARG A 118 -3.67 -0.41 -23.64
N ALA A 119 -3.62 -0.81 -24.91
CA ALA A 119 -4.79 -0.92 -25.78
C ALA A 119 -5.82 -1.98 -25.32
N ILE A 120 -6.87 -1.58 -24.60
CA ILE A 120 -8.12 -2.35 -24.45
C ILE A 120 -9.34 -1.39 -24.39
N PRO A 121 -10.43 -1.64 -25.16
CA PRO A 121 -11.65 -0.83 -25.13
C PRO A 121 -12.62 -1.31 -24.03
N MET A 122 -13.29 -0.38 -23.33
CA MET A 122 -14.39 -0.71 -22.40
C MET A 122 -15.63 0.17 -22.60
N GLY A 123 -16.76 -0.49 -22.87
CA GLY A 123 -18.11 0.07 -22.73
C GLY A 123 -18.51 0.10 -21.25
N GLY A 124 -19.04 1.24 -20.79
CA GLY A 124 -19.38 1.51 -19.38
C GLY A 124 -18.90 2.86 -18.85
N ALA A 125 -18.19 3.64 -19.66
CA ALA A 125 -17.55 4.89 -19.24
C ALA A 125 -18.53 5.99 -18.76
N ALA A 126 -19.77 6.01 -19.27
CA ALA A 126 -20.75 7.06 -18.93
C ALA A 126 -21.20 7.02 -17.45
N ASP A 127 -21.50 5.83 -16.92
CA ASP A 127 -21.93 5.65 -15.53
C ASP A 127 -20.80 5.91 -14.54
N TRP A 128 -19.57 5.60 -14.95
CA TRP A 128 -18.38 5.82 -14.17
C TRP A 128 -18.02 7.32 -14.05
N PHE A 129 -18.06 8.08 -15.15
CA PHE A 129 -17.81 9.53 -15.10
C PHE A 129 -18.91 10.29 -14.33
N ALA A 130 -20.14 9.79 -14.32
CA ALA A 130 -21.19 10.39 -13.51
C ALA A 130 -20.87 10.35 -12.00
N ARG A 131 -20.23 9.28 -11.52
CA ARG A 131 -19.82 9.11 -10.10
C ARG A 131 -18.75 10.12 -9.67
N ALA A 132 -17.81 10.45 -10.54
CA ALA A 132 -16.78 11.47 -10.27
C ALA A 132 -17.41 12.83 -9.97
N GLY A 133 -18.39 13.24 -10.79
CA GLY A 133 -19.12 14.49 -10.60
C GLY A 133 -19.98 14.50 -9.33
N GLU A 134 -20.49 13.34 -8.92
CA GLU A 134 -21.29 13.21 -7.70
C GLU A 134 -20.43 13.22 -6.41
N LEU A 135 -19.24 12.60 -6.44
CA LEU A 135 -18.30 12.58 -5.31
C LEU A 135 -17.85 13.99 -4.91
N VAL A 136 -17.51 14.84 -5.89
CA VAL A 136 -17.10 16.23 -5.64
C VAL A 136 -18.26 17.09 -5.11
N LYS A 137 -19.50 16.87 -5.58
CA LYS A 137 -20.68 17.56 -5.04
C LYS A 137 -20.97 17.22 -3.57
N ARG A 138 -20.47 16.10 -3.08
CA ARG A 138 -20.62 15.66 -1.68
C ARG A 138 -19.46 16.11 -0.79
N ALA A 139 -18.47 16.80 -1.34
CA ALA A 139 -17.22 17.17 -0.67
C ALA A 139 -17.15 18.54 0.05
N PRO A 140 -18.22 19.29 0.42
CA PRO A 140 -17.99 20.53 1.18
C PRO A 140 -17.48 20.27 2.61
N LEU A 141 -17.59 19.04 3.11
CA LEU A 141 -17.11 18.63 4.43
C LEU A 141 -16.65 17.17 4.36
N TRP A 142 -15.35 16.92 4.32
CA TRP A 142 -14.79 15.68 4.88
C TRP A 142 -14.28 15.98 6.31
N PRO A 143 -15.15 15.96 7.34
CA PRO A 143 -14.72 16.02 8.73
C PRO A 143 -14.34 14.61 9.21
N GLY A 144 -13.47 14.55 10.22
CA GLY A 144 -12.87 13.33 10.78
C GLY A 144 -13.81 12.24 11.34
N ASP A 145 -15.13 12.39 11.22
CA ASP A 145 -16.12 11.42 11.72
C ASP A 145 -16.51 10.32 10.69
N ALA A 146 -16.07 10.43 9.43
CA ALA A 146 -16.19 9.33 8.46
C ALA A 146 -15.34 8.08 8.83
N VAL A 147 -14.45 8.22 9.82
CA VAL A 147 -13.52 7.19 10.30
C VAL A 147 -14.24 6.02 11.01
N SER A 148 -15.37 6.25 11.70
CA SER A 148 -16.04 5.18 12.48
C SER A 148 -16.93 4.25 11.63
N VAL A 149 -17.47 4.73 10.51
CA VAL A 149 -18.27 3.90 9.59
C VAL A 149 -17.37 3.04 8.69
N LEU A 150 -16.18 3.54 8.33
CA LEU A 150 -15.14 2.79 7.63
C LEU A 150 -14.52 1.66 8.46
N LEU A 151 -14.46 1.78 9.79
CA LEU A 151 -13.88 0.75 10.67
C LEU A 151 -14.69 -0.56 10.73
N GLY A 152 -16.02 -0.51 10.55
CA GLY A 152 -16.86 -1.70 10.51
C GLY A 152 -16.74 -2.49 9.19
N GLU A 153 -16.56 -1.78 8.08
CA GLU A 153 -16.41 -2.36 6.74
C GLU A 153 -14.97 -2.75 6.41
N ALA A 154 -13.96 -2.19 7.09
CA ALA A 154 -12.54 -2.53 6.89
C ALA A 154 -12.12 -3.88 7.50
N ARG A 155 -12.87 -4.39 8.49
CA ARG A 155 -12.49 -5.61 9.23
C ARG A 155 -12.45 -6.88 8.35
N PRO A 156 -13.44 -7.16 7.47
CA PRO A 156 -13.35 -8.27 6.53
C PRO A 156 -12.11 -8.17 5.63
N TYR A 157 -11.79 -6.98 5.11
CA TYR A 157 -10.62 -6.76 4.26
C TYR A 157 -9.30 -6.95 5.02
N ALA A 158 -9.20 -6.40 6.23
CA ALA A 158 -8.04 -6.60 7.09
C ALA A 158 -7.82 -8.10 7.41
N ASN A 159 -8.90 -8.82 7.70
CA ASN A 159 -8.85 -10.26 7.97
C ASN A 159 -8.42 -11.06 6.74
N GLU A 160 -8.94 -10.72 5.57
CA GLU A 160 -8.60 -11.39 4.30
C GLU A 160 -7.13 -11.13 3.93
N LEU A 161 -6.68 -9.89 4.01
CA LEU A 161 -5.29 -9.50 3.82
C LEU A 161 -4.39 -10.29 4.77
N PHE A 162 -4.71 -10.29 6.07
CA PHE A 162 -3.93 -10.99 7.08
C PHE A 162 -3.92 -12.51 6.88
N ALA A 163 -5.05 -13.11 6.53
CA ALA A 163 -5.15 -14.56 6.29
C ALA A 163 -4.37 -15.00 5.06
N ARG A 164 -4.47 -14.25 3.94
CA ARG A 164 -3.68 -14.51 2.73
C ARG A 164 -2.19 -14.34 2.99
N PHE A 165 -1.81 -13.22 3.59
CA PHE A 165 -0.43 -12.96 3.99
C PHE A 165 0.13 -14.10 4.85
N THR A 166 -0.62 -14.53 5.86
CA THR A 166 -0.22 -15.63 6.74
C THR A 166 -0.04 -16.94 5.95
N GLY A 167 -0.96 -17.26 5.04
CA GLY A 167 -0.86 -18.43 4.18
C GLY A 167 0.36 -18.40 3.25
N ASP A 168 0.63 -17.25 2.64
CA ASP A 168 1.79 -17.03 1.77
C ASP A 168 3.11 -17.15 2.55
N VAL A 169 3.16 -16.59 3.76
CA VAL A 169 4.30 -16.72 4.67
C VAL A 169 4.58 -18.19 4.99
N PHE A 170 3.58 -18.96 5.42
CA PHE A 170 3.78 -20.38 5.73
C PHE A 170 4.19 -21.18 4.48
N THR A 171 3.58 -20.89 3.33
CA THR A 171 3.95 -21.51 2.05
C THR A 171 5.41 -21.21 1.71
N TYR A 172 5.83 -19.95 1.82
CA TYR A 172 7.20 -19.56 1.55
C TYR A 172 8.17 -20.24 2.52
N LEU A 173 7.94 -20.15 3.83
CA LEU A 173 8.84 -20.72 4.85
C LEU A 173 9.00 -22.23 4.71
N THR A 174 7.94 -22.94 4.30
CA THR A 174 7.98 -24.40 4.09
C THR A 174 8.60 -24.79 2.74
N GLN A 175 8.54 -23.92 1.73
CA GLN A 175 8.99 -24.24 0.36
C GLN A 175 10.24 -23.49 -0.10
N ARG A 176 10.81 -22.58 0.71
CA ARG A 176 11.99 -21.77 0.35
C ARG A 176 13.26 -22.60 0.15
N GLY A 177 13.29 -23.85 0.59
CA GLY A 177 14.42 -24.75 0.42
C GLY A 177 15.60 -24.42 1.31
N GLU A 178 16.79 -24.90 0.94
CA GLU A 178 18.01 -24.82 1.74
C GLU A 178 19.19 -24.26 0.92
N LYS A 179 20.32 -23.99 1.57
CA LYS A 179 21.52 -23.47 0.90
C LYS A 179 21.97 -24.43 -0.19
N GLY A 180 22.26 -23.91 -1.38
CA GLY A 180 22.62 -24.70 -2.57
C GLY A 180 21.44 -25.39 -3.27
N LEU A 181 20.28 -25.53 -2.61
CA LEU A 181 19.05 -26.06 -3.19
C LEU A 181 17.86 -25.12 -2.88
N PRO A 182 17.92 -23.85 -3.34
CA PRO A 182 16.84 -22.89 -3.12
C PRO A 182 15.54 -23.39 -3.75
N GLY A 183 14.42 -23.11 -3.09
CA GLY A 183 13.05 -23.39 -3.56
C GLY A 183 12.66 -22.58 -4.79
N HIS A 184 11.43 -22.80 -5.30
CA HIS A 184 10.99 -22.16 -6.54
C HIS A 184 11.03 -20.62 -6.47
N ILE A 185 10.47 -20.03 -5.39
CA ILE A 185 10.41 -18.57 -5.24
C ILE A 185 11.80 -17.95 -5.11
N PRO A 186 12.71 -18.39 -4.19
CA PRO A 186 14.07 -17.86 -4.15
C PRO A 186 14.83 -18.00 -5.47
N ARG A 187 14.66 -19.11 -6.21
CA ARG A 187 15.30 -19.29 -7.52
C ARG A 187 14.93 -18.19 -8.52
N LEU A 188 13.67 -17.75 -8.55
CA LEU A 188 13.24 -16.68 -9.44
C LEU A 188 13.95 -15.36 -9.11
N LEU A 189 14.04 -15.02 -7.82
CA LEU A 189 14.71 -13.81 -7.37
C LEU A 189 16.22 -13.87 -7.62
N LEU A 190 16.89 -14.98 -7.29
CA LEU A 190 18.32 -15.17 -7.58
C LEU A 190 18.60 -15.05 -9.09
N ALA A 191 17.73 -15.58 -9.95
CA ALA A 191 17.88 -15.41 -11.40
C ALA A 191 17.75 -13.95 -11.83
N ALA A 192 16.86 -13.16 -11.21
CA ALA A 192 16.75 -11.73 -11.45
C ALA A 192 17.99 -10.97 -11.00
N LEU A 193 18.51 -11.27 -9.80
CA LEU A 193 19.75 -10.68 -9.28
C LEU A 193 20.95 -11.01 -10.18
N ARG A 194 21.06 -12.23 -10.71
CA ARG A 194 22.14 -12.59 -11.66
C ARG A 194 22.05 -11.77 -12.94
N ARG A 195 20.84 -11.53 -13.46
CA ARG A 195 20.64 -10.66 -14.63
C ARG A 195 21.02 -9.21 -14.33
N ALA A 196 20.65 -8.69 -13.17
CA ALA A 196 21.03 -7.34 -12.73
C ALA A 196 22.56 -7.21 -12.59
N GLN A 197 23.22 -8.17 -11.93
CA GLN A 197 24.68 -8.18 -11.80
C GLN A 197 25.39 -8.25 -13.15
N ALA A 198 24.87 -9.06 -14.08
CA ALA A 198 25.43 -9.11 -15.44
C ALA A 198 25.32 -7.77 -16.17
N ARG A 199 24.23 -7.02 -15.96
CA ARG A 199 24.08 -5.65 -16.51
C ARG A 199 25.02 -4.66 -15.85
N LYS A 200 25.14 -4.65 -14.51
CA LYS A 200 26.11 -3.83 -13.77
C LYS A 200 27.54 -4.08 -14.27
N ASN A 201 27.94 -5.35 -14.44
CA ASN A 201 29.26 -5.71 -14.96
C ASN A 201 29.51 -5.23 -16.39
N LYS A 202 28.48 -5.15 -17.24
CA LYS A 202 28.60 -4.76 -18.65
C LYS A 202 28.53 -3.25 -18.86
N ALA A 203 27.64 -2.57 -18.15
CA ALA A 203 27.26 -1.19 -18.42
C ALA A 203 27.50 -0.24 -17.24
N GLY A 204 27.93 -0.74 -16.08
CA GLY A 204 28.10 0.05 -14.86
C GLY A 204 26.79 0.50 -14.22
N GLU A 205 25.65 -0.09 -14.60
CA GLU A 205 24.33 0.26 -14.05
C GLU A 205 24.26 -0.08 -12.56
N LYS A 206 23.77 0.86 -11.74
CA LYS A 206 23.44 0.61 -10.32
C LYS A 206 22.32 -0.43 -10.20
N ILE A 207 22.42 -1.30 -9.20
CA ILE A 207 21.38 -2.27 -8.83
C ILE A 207 20.61 -1.72 -7.64
N VAL A 208 19.39 -1.29 -7.90
CA VAL A 208 18.41 -0.92 -6.87
C VAL A 208 17.41 -2.05 -6.73
N VAL A 209 17.22 -2.55 -5.51
CA VAL A 209 16.19 -3.54 -5.18
C VAL A 209 15.06 -2.83 -4.47
N VAL A 210 13.84 -2.97 -4.99
CA VAL A 210 12.63 -2.40 -4.41
C VAL A 210 11.73 -3.55 -3.97
N SER A 211 11.31 -3.56 -2.71
CA SER A 211 10.50 -4.65 -2.15
C SER A 211 9.33 -4.14 -1.32
N HIS A 212 8.15 -4.72 -1.55
CA HIS A 212 6.94 -4.47 -0.78
C HIS A 212 6.57 -5.70 0.04
N SER A 213 6.08 -5.51 1.27
CA SER A 213 5.48 -6.58 2.08
C SER A 213 6.38 -7.82 2.17
N MET A 214 5.83 -9.00 1.88
CA MET A 214 6.55 -10.28 1.91
C MET A 214 7.79 -10.30 0.99
N GLY A 215 7.83 -9.44 -0.03
CA GLY A 215 8.98 -9.28 -0.91
C GLY A 215 10.26 -8.93 -0.15
N GLY A 216 10.14 -8.25 1.00
CA GLY A 216 11.29 -7.94 1.86
C GLY A 216 11.96 -9.20 2.41
N GLN A 217 11.19 -10.19 2.86
CA GLN A 217 11.72 -11.46 3.37
C GLN A 217 12.40 -12.25 2.26
N LEU A 218 11.81 -12.24 1.06
CA LEU A 218 12.40 -12.89 -0.11
C LEU A 218 13.77 -12.30 -0.43
N VAL A 219 13.87 -10.96 -0.44
CA VAL A 219 15.12 -10.24 -0.66
C VAL A 219 16.12 -10.53 0.45
N TYR A 220 15.70 -10.50 1.72
CA TYR A 220 16.58 -10.77 2.85
C TYR A 220 17.19 -12.18 2.78
N ASP A 221 16.36 -13.23 2.63
CA ASP A 221 16.84 -14.62 2.51
C ASP A 221 17.73 -14.80 1.26
N ALA A 222 17.37 -14.15 0.14
CA ALA A 222 18.17 -14.21 -1.08
C ALA A 222 19.56 -13.60 -0.87
N LEU A 223 19.66 -12.44 -0.23
CA LEU A 223 20.92 -11.71 -0.07
C LEU A 223 21.81 -12.27 1.04
N THR A 224 21.22 -12.80 2.11
CA THR A 224 21.94 -13.27 3.30
C THR A 224 22.24 -14.76 3.28
N TYR A 225 21.36 -15.59 2.71
CA TYR A 225 21.49 -17.04 2.78
C TYR A 225 21.68 -17.70 1.41
N PHE A 226 20.78 -17.45 0.45
CA PHE A 226 20.79 -18.22 -0.81
C PHE A 226 21.81 -17.73 -1.85
N ALA A 227 22.24 -16.47 -1.81
CA ALA A 227 23.27 -15.95 -2.71
C ALA A 227 24.70 -16.38 -2.29
N GLU A 228 24.87 -16.94 -1.10
CA GLU A 228 26.20 -17.36 -0.63
C GLU A 228 26.72 -18.59 -1.35
N GLY A 229 27.93 -18.49 -1.90
CA GLY A 229 28.58 -19.58 -2.64
C GLY A 229 28.13 -19.67 -4.10
N ASP A 230 27.34 -18.69 -4.57
CA ASP A 230 27.05 -18.51 -5.98
C ASP A 230 28.16 -17.66 -6.62
N ASN A 231 28.82 -18.22 -7.63
CA ASN A 231 29.97 -17.60 -8.29
C ASN A 231 29.70 -16.24 -8.93
N ILE A 232 28.45 -15.94 -9.30
CA ILE A 232 28.03 -14.65 -9.85
C ILE A 232 27.61 -13.72 -8.71
N LEU A 233 26.79 -14.23 -7.79
CA LEU A 233 26.19 -13.40 -6.72
C LEU A 233 27.12 -13.17 -5.53
N ASP A 234 28.26 -13.85 -5.43
CA ASP A 234 29.29 -13.53 -4.43
C ASP A 234 29.91 -12.14 -4.64
N LYS A 235 29.85 -11.63 -5.88
CA LYS A 235 30.23 -10.25 -6.24
C LYS A 235 29.04 -9.31 -6.38
N LEU A 236 27.83 -9.77 -5.99
CA LEU A 236 26.64 -8.93 -6.06
C LEU A 236 26.80 -7.74 -5.12
N GLU A 237 26.56 -6.56 -5.66
CA GLU A 237 26.49 -5.32 -4.92
C GLU A 237 25.18 -4.62 -5.24
N VAL A 238 24.24 -4.69 -4.31
CA VAL A 238 23.00 -3.93 -4.30
C VAL A 238 23.34 -2.53 -3.79
N ASP A 239 23.37 -1.56 -4.71
CA ASP A 239 23.67 -0.16 -4.42
C ASP A 239 22.65 0.42 -3.43
N HIS A 240 21.37 0.04 -3.57
CA HIS A 240 20.33 0.45 -2.64
C HIS A 240 19.21 -0.58 -2.55
N TRP A 241 18.85 -0.97 -1.34
CA TRP A 241 17.60 -1.68 -1.06
C TRP A 241 16.56 -0.71 -0.49
N ILE A 242 15.45 -0.54 -1.20
CA ILE A 242 14.29 0.22 -0.73
C ILE A 242 13.19 -0.76 -0.36
N SER A 243 12.85 -0.83 0.92
CA SER A 243 11.70 -1.61 1.41
C SER A 243 10.54 -0.69 1.80
N PHE A 244 9.31 -1.19 1.70
CA PHE A 244 8.15 -0.50 2.24
C PHE A 244 7.03 -1.47 2.60
N GLY A 245 6.26 -1.10 3.62
CA GLY A 245 5.24 -1.96 4.23
C GLY A 245 5.81 -3.35 4.56
N SER A 246 7.05 -3.44 5.05
CA SER A 246 7.79 -4.70 5.13
C SER A 246 7.80 -5.28 6.55
N GLN A 247 7.81 -6.62 6.67
CA GLN A 247 7.87 -7.35 7.95
C GLN A 247 9.28 -7.89 8.28
N VAL A 248 10.34 -7.40 7.63
CA VAL A 248 11.68 -8.01 7.74
C VAL A 248 12.20 -7.95 9.18
N SER A 249 12.04 -6.82 9.88
CA SER A 249 12.41 -6.69 11.29
C SER A 249 11.64 -7.64 12.18
N LEU A 250 10.32 -7.79 11.99
CA LEU A 250 9.52 -8.77 12.73
C LEU A 250 10.05 -10.20 12.53
N PHE A 251 10.38 -10.60 11.30
CA PHE A 251 10.90 -11.94 11.02
C PHE A 251 12.29 -12.16 11.61
N ALA A 252 13.12 -11.13 11.60
CA ALA A 252 14.43 -11.15 12.24
C ALA A 252 14.32 -11.31 13.75
N GLU A 253 13.48 -10.52 14.42
CA GLU A 253 13.24 -10.63 15.86
C GLU A 253 12.71 -12.03 16.26
N MET A 254 11.88 -12.64 15.40
CA MET A 254 11.38 -14.00 15.60
C MET A 254 12.37 -15.11 15.21
N GLY A 255 13.57 -14.77 14.71
CA GLY A 255 14.59 -15.73 14.29
C GLY A 255 14.17 -16.61 13.11
N MET A 256 13.36 -16.08 12.20
CA MET A 256 12.75 -16.86 11.11
C MET A 256 13.61 -16.94 9.84
N PHE A 257 14.69 -16.17 9.74
CA PHE A 257 15.57 -16.21 8.58
C PHE A 257 16.58 -17.35 8.65
N LEU A 258 16.87 -17.96 7.49
CA LEU A 258 17.84 -19.04 7.41
C LEU A 258 19.25 -18.51 7.65
N GLY A 259 20.05 -19.25 8.43
CA GLY A 259 21.42 -18.84 8.76
C GLY A 259 21.52 -17.65 9.71
N GLN A 260 20.40 -17.12 10.20
CA GLN A 260 20.40 -16.15 11.28
C GLN A 260 20.88 -16.84 12.58
N GLY A 261 21.85 -16.23 13.25
CA GLY A 261 22.27 -16.67 14.58
C GLY A 261 21.17 -16.45 15.62
N ALA A 262 21.41 -16.93 16.85
CA ALA A 262 20.55 -16.56 17.97
C ALA A 262 20.46 -15.03 18.10
N SER A 263 19.28 -14.50 18.44
CA SER A 263 19.08 -13.07 18.66
C SER A 263 19.98 -12.60 19.80
N ASP A 264 21.07 -11.92 19.44
CA ASP A 264 21.91 -11.16 20.35
C ASP A 264 21.17 -9.84 20.67
N PRO A 265 21.25 -9.27 21.88
CA PRO A 265 20.74 -7.92 22.15
C PRO A 265 21.30 -6.83 21.21
N ALA A 266 22.35 -7.10 20.44
CA ALA A 266 22.84 -6.20 19.40
C ALA A 266 21.97 -6.21 18.13
N LYS A 267 21.91 -5.07 17.43
CA LYS A 267 21.30 -4.98 16.10
C LYS A 267 21.95 -5.96 15.13
N LEU A 268 21.17 -6.52 14.23
CA LEU A 268 21.69 -7.35 13.13
C LEU A 268 22.49 -6.48 12.15
N PRO A 269 23.62 -6.97 11.64
CA PRO A 269 24.38 -6.23 10.64
C PRO A 269 23.57 -6.08 9.36
N LEU A 270 23.85 -5.01 8.61
CA LEU A 270 23.34 -4.86 7.26
C LEU A 270 23.74 -6.07 6.40
N PRO A 271 22.86 -6.62 5.54
CA PRO A 271 23.25 -7.70 4.63
C PRO A 271 24.49 -7.32 3.83
N ARG A 272 25.53 -8.16 3.85
CA ARG A 272 26.87 -7.86 3.27
C ARG A 272 26.84 -7.31 1.85
N ARG A 273 25.84 -7.68 1.05
CA ARG A 273 25.70 -7.31 -0.37
C ARG A 273 24.96 -5.98 -0.58
N VAL A 274 24.48 -5.34 0.48
CA VAL A 274 23.68 -4.10 0.44
C VAL A 274 24.56 -2.94 0.89
N GLN A 275 24.63 -1.88 0.08
CA GLN A 275 25.41 -0.67 0.40
C GLN A 275 24.59 0.37 1.15
N ALA A 276 23.29 0.47 0.85
CA ALA A 276 22.35 1.34 1.54
C ALA A 276 20.98 0.65 1.65
N TRP A 277 20.30 0.84 2.78
CA TRP A 277 18.93 0.37 2.98
C TRP A 277 18.05 1.49 3.52
N THR A 278 17.00 1.81 2.77
CA THR A 278 15.93 2.71 3.21
C THR A 278 14.63 1.94 3.35
N ASN A 279 13.95 2.11 4.47
CA ASN A 279 12.64 1.51 4.71
C ASN A 279 11.59 2.62 4.85
N PHE A 280 10.51 2.55 4.08
CA PHE A 280 9.36 3.41 4.25
C PHE A 280 8.26 2.68 5.03
N TYR A 281 7.71 3.35 6.04
CA TYR A 281 6.63 2.79 6.86
C TYR A 281 5.50 3.80 7.01
N ASP A 282 4.27 3.28 7.05
CA ASP A 282 3.08 4.03 7.41
C ASP A 282 2.66 3.59 8.82
N GLU A 283 2.36 4.54 9.70
CA GLU A 283 1.92 4.25 11.07
C GLU A 283 0.56 3.54 11.10
N ASN A 284 -0.23 3.68 10.03
CA ASN A 284 -1.49 2.98 9.86
C ASN A 284 -1.30 1.58 9.26
N ASP A 285 -0.11 1.19 8.80
CA ASP A 285 0.12 -0.15 8.25
C ASP A 285 0.35 -1.18 9.38
N PRO A 286 -0.61 -2.10 9.63
CA PRO A 286 -0.56 -3.05 10.75
C PRO A 286 0.51 -4.12 10.57
N VAL A 287 1.08 -4.25 9.37
CA VAL A 287 2.11 -5.22 9.03
C VAL A 287 3.33 -4.54 8.40
N GLY A 288 3.45 -3.22 8.48
CA GLY A 288 4.63 -2.47 8.08
C GLY A 288 5.45 -2.11 9.31
N PHE A 289 6.66 -2.66 9.41
CA PHE A 289 7.50 -2.46 10.59
C PHE A 289 8.70 -1.57 10.29
N VAL A 290 9.11 -0.80 11.29
CA VAL A 290 10.40 -0.09 11.30
C VAL A 290 11.56 -1.08 11.34
N MET A 291 12.67 -0.74 10.71
CA MET A 291 13.85 -1.60 10.54
C MET A 291 15.06 -1.13 11.35
N GLU A 292 15.21 0.18 11.54
CA GLU A 292 16.33 0.81 12.22
C GLU A 292 16.56 0.26 13.64
N PRO A 293 15.53 -0.07 14.46
CA PRO A 293 15.76 -0.68 15.77
C PRO A 293 16.41 -2.07 15.72
N VAL A 294 16.22 -2.81 14.62
CA VAL A 294 16.63 -4.22 14.48
C VAL A 294 17.91 -4.36 13.65
N PHE A 295 18.14 -3.47 12.68
CA PHE A 295 19.27 -3.56 11.75
C PHE A 295 20.19 -2.35 11.83
N GLU A 296 21.49 -2.58 11.67
CA GLU A 296 22.48 -1.52 11.55
C GLU A 296 22.39 -0.80 10.20
N GLY A 297 22.54 0.52 10.22
CA GLY A 297 22.68 1.34 9.01
C GLY A 297 21.42 1.50 8.16
N VAL A 298 20.27 1.00 8.60
CA VAL A 298 18.98 1.19 7.91
C VAL A 298 18.40 2.56 8.24
N GLN A 299 17.91 3.27 7.23
CA GLN A 299 17.18 4.52 7.40
C GLN A 299 15.67 4.27 7.31
N ASP A 300 14.95 4.41 8.42
CA ASP A 300 13.49 4.44 8.40
C ASP A 300 12.96 5.83 8.01
N ILE A 301 11.94 5.84 7.17
CA ILE A 301 11.25 7.05 6.72
C ILE A 301 9.76 6.83 6.90
N ARG A 302 9.16 7.65 7.76
CA ARG A 302 7.71 7.72 7.85
C ARG A 302 7.14 8.25 6.53
N TYR A 303 6.20 7.53 5.96
CA TYR A 303 5.43 7.93 4.79
C TYR A 303 3.94 7.72 5.08
N ASN A 304 3.15 8.79 5.04
CA ASN A 304 1.71 8.72 5.24
C ASN A 304 1.05 8.48 3.89
N THR A 305 0.51 7.28 3.68
CA THR A 305 -0.23 6.93 2.46
C THR A 305 -1.61 7.59 2.40
N GLY A 306 -2.07 8.24 3.48
CA GLY A 306 -3.42 8.83 3.58
C GLY A 306 -4.53 7.79 3.74
N TYR A 307 -4.21 6.50 3.75
CA TYR A 307 -5.18 5.42 3.88
C TYR A 307 -5.30 4.91 5.33
N GLY A 308 -6.47 4.34 5.66
CA GLY A 308 -6.72 3.72 6.96
C GLY A 308 -6.10 2.32 7.10
N LEU A 309 -6.26 1.72 8.29
CA LEU A 309 -5.49 0.56 8.78
C LEU A 309 -5.23 -0.56 7.75
N ALA A 310 -6.22 -1.00 6.99
CA ALA A 310 -6.03 -2.12 6.05
C ALA A 310 -5.43 -1.70 4.69
N LEU A 311 -5.74 -0.48 4.24
CA LEU A 311 -5.39 0.01 2.91
C LEU A 311 -4.04 0.73 2.88
N ALA A 312 -3.54 1.18 4.03
CA ALA A 312 -2.22 1.77 4.16
C ALA A 312 -1.12 0.82 3.66
N HIS A 313 -1.26 -0.47 3.94
CA HIS A 313 -0.30 -1.49 3.53
C HIS A 313 -0.12 -1.59 2.01
N THR A 314 -1.22 -1.58 1.26
CA THR A 314 -1.19 -1.71 -0.21
C THR A 314 -1.11 -0.36 -0.93
N GLY A 315 -1.33 0.74 -0.20
CA GLY A 315 -1.51 2.07 -0.75
C GLY A 315 -0.24 2.78 -1.25
N PHE A 316 0.96 2.34 -0.85
CA PHE A 316 2.23 3.01 -1.23
C PHE A 316 2.37 3.22 -2.74
N LEU A 317 2.16 2.16 -3.54
CA LEU A 317 2.35 2.21 -4.99
C LEU A 317 1.21 2.92 -5.73
N ALA A 318 0.10 3.22 -5.04
CA ALA A 318 -0.96 4.05 -5.59
C ALA A 318 -0.62 5.55 -5.51
N ARG A 319 0.44 5.93 -4.77
CA ARG A 319 0.78 7.33 -4.50
C ARG A 319 1.91 7.85 -5.40
N PRO A 320 1.65 8.77 -6.35
CA PRO A 320 2.69 9.49 -7.08
C PRO A 320 3.79 10.07 -6.18
N THR A 321 3.43 10.66 -5.04
CA THR A 321 4.41 11.25 -4.11
C THR A 321 5.34 10.21 -3.49
N PHE A 322 4.92 8.94 -3.40
CA PHE A 322 5.78 7.86 -2.93
C PHE A 322 6.93 7.59 -3.91
N PHE A 323 6.68 7.60 -5.22
CA PHE A 323 7.74 7.45 -6.22
C PHE A 323 8.74 8.61 -6.17
N GLN A 324 8.28 9.83 -5.90
CA GLN A 324 9.16 10.98 -5.67
C GLN A 324 9.99 10.79 -4.39
N ALA A 325 9.37 10.31 -3.31
CA ALA A 325 10.05 10.02 -2.06
C ALA A 325 11.15 8.96 -2.23
N MET A 326 10.90 7.92 -3.03
CA MET A 326 11.92 6.92 -3.41
C MET A 326 13.01 7.53 -4.29
N ALA A 327 12.66 8.31 -5.31
CA ALA A 327 13.63 8.93 -6.22
C ALA A 327 14.62 9.86 -5.49
N ASN A 328 14.16 10.56 -4.45
CA ASN A 328 15.01 11.40 -3.60
C ASN A 328 16.07 10.62 -2.78
N ARG A 329 16.10 9.28 -2.88
CA ARG A 329 17.04 8.41 -2.18
C ARG A 329 18.09 7.77 -3.10
N LEU A 330 17.93 7.88 -4.42
CA LEU A 330 18.79 7.24 -5.44
C LEU A 330 19.89 8.17 -5.95
#